data_AF-A0A834CNB3-F1
#
_entry.id   AF-A0A834CNB3-F1
#
_cell.length_a   1.000
_cell.length_b   1.000
_cell.length_c   1.000
_cell.angle_alpha   90.00
_cell.angle_beta   90.00
_cell.angle_gamma   90.00
#
_symmetry.space_group_name_H-M   'P 1'
#
loop_
_entity.id
_entity.type
_entity.pdbx_description
1 polymer ?
#
loop_
_entity_poly.entity_id
_entity_poly.type
_entity_poly.pdbx_seq_one_letter_code
_entity_poly.pdbx_strand_id
1 'polypeptide(L)'
;MMKEGVEKAGLKAHYMVQPLAFHTPDCNCQGFIDLPEFPFGLEPRILTRWDMHKYAREAYNAGIRYIGGCCGFEPYHIRAVAEELATERGFFPAATEKHGPWGSGLEMHTKPWVRARARRDYWESLKPSSGRPLCPSLSVPDGWGVTRGHAELMQQKEATSKDQLKQLFDRSKTQ
;
A
#
# COMPACT_ATOMS: atom_id res chain seq x y z
N MET A 1 -12.93 -1.68 -16.60
CA MET A 1 -12.07 -0.77 -15.81
C MET A 1 -12.44 0.69 -16.05
N MET A 2 -12.12 1.64 -15.15
CA MET A 2 -12.50 3.06 -15.27
C MET A 2 -12.10 3.69 -16.61
N LYS A 3 -10.85 3.47 -17.05
CA LYS A 3 -10.32 3.96 -18.33
C LYS A 3 -11.16 3.50 -19.53
N GLU A 4 -11.46 2.20 -19.59
CA GLU A 4 -12.31 1.64 -20.65
C GLU A 4 -13.72 2.24 -20.66
N GLY A 5 -14.28 2.55 -19.48
CA GLY A 5 -15.60 3.19 -19.37
C GLY A 5 -15.61 4.60 -19.95
N VAL A 6 -14.59 5.39 -19.64
CA VAL A 6 -14.41 6.76 -20.18
C VAL A 6 -14.23 6.71 -21.70
N GLU A 7 -13.37 5.81 -22.19
CA GLU A 7 -13.10 5.65 -23.63
C GLU A 7 -14.34 5.20 -24.41
N LYS A 8 -15.10 4.22 -23.88
CA LYS A 8 -16.37 3.76 -24.49
C LYS A 8 -17.43 4.85 -24.56
N ALA A 9 -17.41 5.79 -23.61
CA ALA A 9 -18.30 6.94 -23.60
C ALA A 9 -17.85 8.08 -24.55
N GLY A 10 -16.73 7.92 -25.25
CA GLY A 10 -16.16 8.98 -26.11
C GLY A 10 -15.62 10.17 -25.32
N LEU A 11 -15.37 10.00 -24.03
CA LEU A 11 -14.87 11.04 -23.13
C LEU A 11 -13.34 11.03 -23.05
N LYS A 12 -12.76 12.15 -22.61
CA LYS A 12 -11.34 12.30 -22.31
C LYS A 12 -11.16 12.80 -20.89
N ALA A 13 -10.24 12.19 -20.15
CA ALA A 13 -9.92 12.57 -18.78
C ALA A 13 -8.44 12.34 -18.48
N HIS A 14 -7.92 13.07 -17.50
CA HIS A 14 -6.68 12.70 -16.83
C HIS A 14 -7.00 11.65 -15.75
N TYR A 15 -6.12 10.66 -15.60
CA TYR A 15 -6.27 9.62 -14.60
C TYR A 15 -5.35 9.87 -13.40
N MET A 16 -5.85 9.46 -12.24
CA MET A 16 -5.22 9.64 -10.95
C MET A 16 -5.28 8.35 -10.14
N VAL A 17 -4.23 8.05 -9.37
CA VAL A 17 -4.20 6.90 -8.47
C VAL A 17 -3.40 7.22 -7.20
N GLN A 18 -3.99 6.90 -6.05
CA GLN A 18 -3.40 7.04 -4.71
C GLN A 18 -3.80 5.81 -3.87
N PRO A 19 -3.11 4.68 -4.04
CA PRO A 19 -3.46 3.44 -3.35
C PRO A 19 -2.95 3.46 -1.89
N LEU A 20 -3.27 2.42 -1.14
CA LEU A 20 -2.65 2.13 0.16
C LEU A 20 -1.17 1.76 -0.02
N ALA A 21 -0.34 2.07 0.98
CA ALA A 21 1.00 1.49 1.08
C ALA A 21 1.01 0.17 1.87
N PHE A 22 -0.05 -0.61 1.76
CA PHE A 22 -0.20 -1.90 2.43
C PHE A 22 -0.53 -2.99 1.40
N HIS A 23 0.12 -4.15 1.47
CA HIS A 23 -0.30 -5.36 0.77
C HIS A 23 -1.63 -5.85 1.37
N THR A 24 -2.69 -5.79 0.57
CA THR A 24 -4.04 -6.20 0.99
C THR A 24 -4.71 -7.15 -0.03
N PRO A 25 -4.08 -8.27 -0.40
CA PRO A 25 -4.65 -9.24 -1.35
C PRO A 25 -5.90 -9.97 -0.81
N ASP A 26 -6.11 -9.90 0.50
CA ASP A 26 -7.20 -10.50 1.28
C ASP A 26 -8.37 -9.53 1.54
N CYS A 27 -8.33 -8.31 1.01
CA CYS A 27 -9.46 -7.38 1.09
C CYS A 27 -10.70 -7.88 0.33
N ASN A 28 -11.86 -7.63 0.93
CA ASN A 28 -13.15 -7.67 0.24
C ASN A 28 -13.46 -6.31 -0.42
N CYS A 29 -14.70 -6.11 -0.88
CA CYS A 29 -15.12 -4.85 -1.52
C CYS A 29 -15.20 -3.62 -0.60
N GLN A 30 -15.13 -3.79 0.73
CA GLN A 30 -15.09 -2.69 1.72
C GLN A 30 -13.68 -2.13 1.91
N GLY A 31 -12.64 -2.86 1.47
CA GLY A 31 -11.24 -2.47 1.60
C GLY A 31 -10.63 -2.90 2.94
N PHE A 32 -9.51 -2.28 3.29
CA PHE A 32 -8.64 -2.74 4.37
C PHE A 32 -9.16 -2.45 5.80
N ILE A 33 -10.24 -1.67 5.94
CA ILE A 33 -10.82 -1.38 7.26
C ILE A 33 -11.42 -2.64 7.89
N ASP A 34 -11.95 -3.54 7.06
CA ASP A 34 -12.50 -4.83 7.50
C ASP A 34 -11.39 -5.85 7.81
N LEU A 35 -10.12 -5.57 7.50
CA LEU A 35 -9.05 -6.49 7.89
C LEU A 35 -8.86 -6.43 9.41
N PRO A 36 -8.70 -7.58 10.09
CA PRO A 36 -8.61 -7.62 11.56
C PRO A 36 -7.39 -6.88 12.11
N GLU A 37 -6.39 -6.60 11.27
CA GLU A 37 -5.23 -5.81 11.65
C GLU A 37 -5.48 -4.30 11.66
N PHE A 38 -6.59 -3.81 11.13
CA PHE A 38 -6.85 -2.37 11.07
C PHE A 38 -7.18 -1.79 12.47
N PRO A 39 -6.62 -0.61 12.86
CA PRO A 39 -5.52 0.09 12.21
C PRO A 39 -4.13 -0.24 12.81
N PHE A 40 -4.06 -1.03 13.89
CA PHE A 40 -2.87 -1.13 14.76
C PHE A 40 -2.01 -2.40 14.59
N GLY A 41 -2.25 -3.19 13.55
CA GLY A 41 -1.47 -4.40 13.23
C GLY A 41 -1.01 -4.48 11.77
N LEU A 42 -1.05 -3.36 11.03
CA LEU A 42 -0.80 -3.32 9.58
C LEU A 42 0.69 -3.29 9.21
N GLU A 43 1.61 -3.22 10.18
CA GLU A 43 3.05 -3.16 9.97
C GLU A 43 3.63 -4.27 9.06
N PRO A 44 3.21 -5.56 9.14
CA PRO A 44 3.67 -6.58 8.20
C PRO A 44 3.34 -6.30 6.73
N ARG A 45 2.32 -5.47 6.47
CA ARG A 45 1.78 -5.24 5.13
C ARG A 45 2.46 -4.07 4.44
N ILE A 46 3.25 -3.25 5.13
CA ILE A 46 3.86 -2.04 4.57
C ILE A 46 4.66 -2.37 3.31
N LEU A 47 4.34 -1.68 2.22
CA LEU A 47 5.02 -1.81 0.95
C LEU A 47 6.46 -1.31 1.06
N THR A 48 7.35 -1.92 0.30
CA THR A 48 8.74 -1.46 0.19
C THR A 48 8.85 -0.33 -0.84
N ARG A 49 10.00 0.35 -0.86
CA ARG A 49 10.31 1.29 -1.95
C ARG A 49 10.33 0.59 -3.33
N TRP A 50 10.69 -0.69 -3.37
CA TRP A 50 10.76 -1.47 -4.61
C TRP A 50 9.36 -1.79 -5.14
N ASP A 51 8.41 -2.08 -4.23
CA ASP A 51 6.99 -2.17 -4.59
C ASP A 51 6.49 -0.84 -5.18
N MET A 52 6.93 0.29 -4.64
CA MET A 52 6.58 1.63 -5.16
C MET A 52 7.19 1.94 -6.53
N HIS A 53 8.42 1.51 -6.80
CA HIS A 53 9.02 1.59 -8.14
C HIS A 53 8.17 0.81 -9.15
N LYS A 54 7.84 -0.45 -8.83
CA LYS A 54 6.98 -1.28 -9.68
C LYS A 54 5.61 -0.63 -9.92
N TYR A 55 4.94 -0.21 -8.87
CA TYR A 55 3.66 0.49 -8.93
C TYR A 55 3.71 1.74 -9.82
N ALA A 56 4.71 2.60 -9.64
CA ALA A 56 4.84 3.83 -10.41
C ALA A 56 5.04 3.56 -11.90
N ARG A 57 5.87 2.57 -12.23
CA ARG A 57 6.10 2.13 -13.62
C ARG A 57 4.82 1.58 -14.25
N GLU A 58 4.10 0.69 -13.55
CA GLU A 58 2.83 0.13 -14.01
C GLU A 58 1.76 1.21 -14.22
N ALA A 59 1.61 2.13 -13.26
CA ALA A 59 0.66 3.24 -13.34
C ALA A 59 0.98 4.19 -14.51
N TYR A 60 2.26 4.54 -14.69
CA TYR A 60 2.68 5.40 -15.79
C TYR A 60 2.41 4.75 -17.15
N ASN A 61 2.75 3.47 -17.30
CA ASN A 61 2.50 2.67 -18.50
C ASN A 61 0.99 2.53 -18.81
N ALA A 62 0.14 2.47 -17.78
CA ALA A 62 -1.31 2.47 -17.94
C ALA A 62 -1.89 3.81 -18.44
N GLY A 63 -1.07 4.87 -18.50
CA GLY A 63 -1.47 6.21 -18.94
C GLY A 63 -1.85 7.16 -17.79
N ILE A 64 -1.60 6.77 -16.53
CA ILE A 64 -1.88 7.60 -15.36
C ILE A 64 -0.80 8.67 -15.24
N ARG A 65 -1.20 9.91 -14.93
CA ARG A 65 -0.28 11.07 -14.86
C ARG A 65 -0.31 11.80 -13.53
N TYR A 66 -1.29 11.49 -12.68
CA TYR A 66 -1.26 11.84 -11.26
C TYR A 66 -1.07 10.56 -10.45
N ILE A 67 0.17 10.30 -10.02
CA ILE A 67 0.56 9.07 -9.32
C ILE A 67 1.02 9.47 -7.92
N GLY A 68 0.26 9.09 -6.90
CA GLY A 68 0.53 9.41 -5.51
C GLY A 68 0.28 8.23 -4.60
N GLY A 69 -0.15 8.51 -3.37
CA GLY A 69 -0.43 7.48 -2.37
C GLY A 69 -1.35 7.99 -1.27
N CYS A 70 -1.90 7.06 -0.50
CA CYS A 70 -2.84 7.30 0.60
C CYS A 70 -2.27 6.74 1.92
N CYS A 71 -3.10 6.08 2.76
CA CYS A 71 -2.68 5.56 4.05
C CYS A 71 -1.45 4.65 3.95
N GLY A 72 -0.49 4.85 4.87
CA GLY A 72 0.78 4.15 4.92
C GLY A 72 1.88 4.72 4.00
N PHE A 73 1.55 5.65 3.09
CA PHE A 73 2.61 6.32 2.33
C PHE A 73 3.45 7.19 3.26
N GLU A 74 4.76 7.00 3.15
CA GLU A 74 5.78 7.73 3.89
C GLU A 74 6.63 8.51 2.88
N PRO A 75 7.44 9.49 3.31
CA PRO A 75 8.25 10.29 2.39
C PRO A 75 9.10 9.47 1.41
N TYR A 76 9.62 8.31 1.85
CA TYR A 76 10.43 7.45 0.99
C TYR A 76 9.61 6.67 -0.05
N HIS A 77 8.32 6.43 0.17
CA HIS A 77 7.41 5.87 -0.84
C HIS A 77 7.19 6.87 -1.97
N ILE A 78 6.96 8.14 -1.64
CA ILE A 78 6.83 9.21 -2.63
C ILE A 78 8.14 9.44 -3.37
N ARG A 79 9.28 9.39 -2.68
CA ARG A 79 10.60 9.44 -3.33
C ARG A 79 10.76 8.31 -4.35
N ALA A 80 10.39 7.07 -4.01
CA ALA A 80 10.50 5.93 -4.93
C ALA A 80 9.65 6.11 -6.21
N VAL A 81 8.42 6.62 -6.08
CA VAL A 81 7.58 6.97 -7.24
C VAL A 81 8.27 8.00 -8.13
N ALA A 82 8.87 9.04 -7.54
CA ALA A 82 9.56 10.08 -8.29
C ALA A 82 10.90 9.62 -8.89
N GLU A 83 11.65 8.76 -8.20
CA GLU A 83 12.89 8.15 -8.69
C GLU A 83 12.64 7.20 -9.86
N GLU A 84 11.59 6.37 -9.82
CA GLU A 84 11.23 5.48 -10.94
C GLU A 84 10.94 6.25 -12.23
N LEU A 85 10.29 7.41 -12.10
CA LEU A 85 9.84 8.23 -13.22
C LEU A 85 10.82 9.38 -13.51
N ALA A 86 12.02 9.37 -12.93
CA ALA A 86 12.99 10.46 -13.08
C ALA A 86 13.44 10.64 -14.55
N THR A 87 13.53 9.53 -15.30
CA THR A 87 13.89 9.57 -16.73
C THR A 87 12.83 10.31 -17.55
N GLU A 88 11.56 9.98 -17.33
CA GLU A 88 10.41 10.61 -18.02
C GLU A 88 10.22 12.07 -17.62
N ARG A 89 10.65 12.44 -16.40
CA ARG A 89 10.49 13.79 -15.86
C ARG A 89 11.73 14.67 -16.07
N GLY A 90 12.87 14.09 -16.40
CA GLY A 90 14.14 14.79 -16.62
C GLY A 90 14.87 15.24 -15.35
N PHE A 91 14.43 14.82 -14.15
CA PHE A 91 15.07 15.18 -12.90
C PHE A 91 14.76 14.20 -11.76
N PHE A 92 15.64 14.15 -10.77
CA PHE A 92 15.42 13.47 -9.49
C PHE A 92 14.85 14.43 -8.45
N PRO A 93 13.98 13.98 -7.52
CA PRO A 93 13.55 14.81 -6.40
C PRO A 93 14.73 15.12 -5.46
N ALA A 94 14.68 16.25 -4.75
CA ALA A 94 15.73 16.67 -3.81
C ALA A 94 16.07 15.61 -2.75
N ALA A 95 15.07 14.82 -2.32
CA ALA A 95 15.27 13.72 -1.37
C ALA A 95 16.22 12.61 -1.88
N THR A 96 16.51 12.57 -3.18
CA THR A 96 17.48 11.64 -3.78
C THR A 96 18.92 12.00 -3.39
N GLU A 97 19.21 13.23 -2.97
CA GLU A 97 20.57 13.62 -2.53
C GLU A 97 21.09 12.73 -1.39
N LYS A 98 20.19 12.19 -0.56
CA LYS A 98 20.50 11.26 0.54
C LYS A 98 20.16 9.80 0.22
N HIS A 99 20.02 9.46 -1.06
CA HIS A 99 19.68 8.12 -1.51
C HIS A 99 20.52 7.68 -2.72
N GLY A 100 20.88 6.40 -2.74
CA GLY A 100 21.47 5.76 -3.91
C GLY A 100 20.42 4.88 -4.58
N PRO A 101 20.01 5.16 -5.84
CA PRO A 101 19.07 4.31 -6.57
C PRO A 101 19.50 2.84 -6.55
N TRP A 102 18.52 1.94 -6.39
CA TRP A 102 18.75 0.49 -6.37
C TRP A 102 19.81 0.00 -5.37
N GLY A 103 20.01 0.75 -4.29
CA GLY A 103 20.92 0.38 -3.22
C GLY A 103 22.38 0.71 -3.49
N SER A 104 22.70 1.59 -4.44
CA SER A 104 24.08 2.00 -4.73
C SER A 104 24.84 2.55 -3.52
N GLY A 105 24.12 3.09 -2.51
CA GLY A 105 24.73 3.46 -1.22
C GLY A 105 25.39 2.30 -0.46
N LEU A 106 25.17 1.04 -0.86
CA LEU A 106 25.77 -0.16 -0.25
C LEU A 106 27.13 -0.53 -0.85
N GLU A 107 27.58 0.11 -1.93
CA GLU A 107 28.79 -0.24 -2.69
C GLU A 107 30.08 -0.20 -1.85
N MET A 108 30.14 0.66 -0.83
CA MET A 108 31.33 0.82 0.01
C MET A 108 31.29 0.00 1.32
N HIS A 109 30.26 -0.83 1.51
CA HIS A 109 30.12 -1.63 2.73
C HIS A 109 31.25 -2.66 2.86
N THR A 110 31.78 -2.93 4.05
CA THR A 110 32.93 -3.86 4.26
C THR A 110 32.63 -5.32 3.85
N LYS A 111 31.40 -5.77 4.05
CA LYS A 111 30.94 -7.15 3.73
C LYS A 111 30.64 -7.34 2.22
N PRO A 112 31.28 -8.31 1.53
CA PRO A 112 31.06 -8.56 0.09
C PRO A 112 29.60 -8.86 -0.28
N TRP A 113 28.91 -9.70 0.50
CA TRP A 113 27.50 -10.04 0.25
C TRP A 113 26.52 -8.90 0.49
N VAL A 114 26.93 -7.81 1.15
CA VAL A 114 26.12 -6.58 1.26
C VAL A 114 26.31 -5.73 0.02
N ARG A 115 27.55 -5.56 -0.47
CA ARG A 115 27.83 -4.86 -1.74
C ARG A 115 27.16 -5.53 -2.93
N ALA A 116 27.10 -6.86 -2.95
CA ALA A 116 26.43 -7.63 -4.00
C ALA A 116 24.92 -7.33 -4.15
N ARG A 117 24.32 -6.58 -3.22
CA ARG A 117 22.92 -6.13 -3.25
C ARG A 117 22.73 -4.78 -3.91
N ALA A 118 23.80 -4.04 -4.21
CA ALA A 118 23.76 -2.70 -4.81
C ALA A 118 23.41 -2.75 -6.31
N ARG A 119 22.27 -3.38 -6.65
CA ARG A 119 21.84 -3.62 -8.02
C ARG A 119 20.32 -3.83 -8.08
N ARG A 120 19.73 -3.39 -9.18
CA ARG A 120 18.28 -3.40 -9.40
C ARG A 120 17.68 -4.80 -9.32
N ASP A 121 18.26 -5.73 -10.07
CA ASP A 121 17.79 -7.10 -10.19
C ASP A 121 17.77 -7.86 -8.86
N TYR A 122 18.68 -7.56 -7.92
CA TYR A 122 18.63 -8.12 -6.56
C TYR A 122 17.35 -7.70 -5.83
N TRP A 123 17.03 -6.40 -5.81
CA TRP A 123 15.89 -5.89 -5.04
C TRP A 123 14.54 -6.16 -5.71
N GLU A 124 14.48 -6.19 -7.04
CA GLU A 124 13.25 -6.56 -7.76
C GLU A 124 12.90 -8.05 -7.62
N SER A 125 13.89 -8.92 -7.43
CA SER A 125 13.67 -10.37 -7.31
C SER A 125 13.56 -10.87 -5.87
N LEU A 126 14.11 -10.14 -4.90
CA LEU A 126 14.04 -10.50 -3.49
C LEU A 126 12.58 -10.52 -3.03
N LYS A 127 12.17 -11.62 -2.40
CA LYS A 127 10.91 -11.73 -1.67
C LYS A 127 11.21 -11.59 -0.17
N PRO A 128 11.00 -10.40 0.44
CA PRO A 128 11.32 -10.21 1.85
C PRO A 128 10.47 -11.15 2.73
N SER A 129 11.11 -11.82 3.68
CA SER A 129 10.41 -12.65 4.66
C SER A 129 9.61 -11.78 5.64
N SER A 130 8.45 -12.25 6.10
CA SER A 130 7.65 -11.55 7.12
C SER A 130 8.32 -11.47 8.50
N GLY A 131 9.26 -12.38 8.78
CA GLY A 131 9.87 -12.54 10.11
C GLY A 131 8.92 -13.06 11.18
N ARG A 132 7.71 -13.48 10.81
CA ARG A 132 6.65 -13.93 11.72
C ARG A 132 6.25 -15.39 11.40
N PRO A 133 7.00 -16.39 11.89
CA PRO A 133 6.85 -17.78 11.46
C PRO A 133 5.55 -18.45 11.93
N LEU A 134 4.89 -17.90 12.96
CA LEU A 134 3.64 -18.41 13.51
C LEU A 134 2.41 -17.62 13.03
N CYS A 135 2.60 -16.57 12.24
CA CYS A 135 1.50 -15.76 11.72
C CYS A 135 1.13 -16.21 10.31
N PRO A 136 -0.16 -16.20 9.94
CA PRO A 136 -0.57 -16.45 8.56
C PRO A 136 -0.12 -15.30 7.65
N SER A 137 -0.07 -15.54 6.34
CA SER A 137 0.21 -14.51 5.34
C SER A 137 -1.01 -13.69 4.92
N LEU A 138 -2.21 -14.16 5.24
CA LEU A 138 -3.50 -13.59 4.88
C LEU A 138 -4.47 -13.73 6.07
N SER A 139 -5.47 -12.86 6.10
CA SER A 139 -6.54 -12.83 7.09
C SER A 139 -7.90 -12.85 6.42
N VAL A 140 -8.96 -13.13 7.18
CA VAL A 140 -10.34 -13.08 6.70
C VAL A 140 -10.93 -11.74 7.12
N PRO A 141 -11.47 -10.92 6.19
CA PRO A 141 -12.13 -9.66 6.56
C PRO A 141 -13.35 -9.88 7.44
N ASP A 142 -13.52 -9.03 8.45
CA ASP A 142 -14.72 -8.91 9.26
C ASP A 142 -15.87 -8.33 8.41
N GLY A 143 -16.99 -9.05 8.32
CA GLY A 143 -18.16 -8.57 7.54
C GLY A 143 -19.49 -8.59 8.31
N TRP A 144 -19.59 -9.42 9.36
CA TRP A 144 -20.71 -9.54 10.30
C TRP A 144 -22.12 -9.63 9.68
N GLY A 145 -22.23 -9.89 8.37
CA GLY A 145 -23.48 -9.80 7.59
C GLY A 145 -24.02 -8.38 7.40
N VAL A 146 -23.23 -7.35 7.71
CA VAL A 146 -23.66 -5.95 7.73
C VAL A 146 -23.14 -5.25 6.46
N THR A 147 -24.03 -4.53 5.76
CA THR A 147 -23.67 -3.80 4.53
C THR A 147 -23.98 -2.31 4.66
N ARG A 148 -23.45 -1.51 3.72
CA ARG A 148 -23.72 -0.06 3.61
C ARG A 148 -25.21 0.25 3.82
N GLY A 149 -25.49 1.19 4.72
CA GLY A 149 -26.85 1.64 5.06
C GLY A 149 -27.44 0.98 6.30
N HIS A 150 -26.81 -0.06 6.86
CA HIS A 150 -27.23 -0.65 8.12
C HIS A 150 -27.03 0.32 9.29
N ALA A 151 -27.92 0.26 10.29
CA ALA A 151 -27.90 1.17 11.44
C ALA A 151 -26.59 1.09 12.24
N GLU A 152 -25.98 -0.10 12.34
CA GLU A 152 -24.68 -0.29 13.03
C GLU A 152 -23.50 0.42 12.37
N LEU A 153 -23.62 0.78 11.07
CA LEU A 153 -22.56 1.51 10.34
C LEU A 153 -22.78 3.03 10.35
N MET A 154 -23.87 3.52 10.94
CA MET A 154 -24.11 4.95 11.04
C MET A 154 -23.23 5.57 12.12
N GLN A 155 -22.47 6.60 11.73
CA GLN A 155 -21.64 7.35 12.67
C GLN A 155 -22.52 7.99 13.76
N GLN A 156 -22.14 7.76 15.01
CA GLN A 156 -22.77 8.39 16.17
C GLN A 156 -22.05 9.70 16.49
N LYS A 157 -22.80 10.67 17.01
CA LYS A 157 -22.22 11.94 17.46
C LYS A 157 -21.31 11.76 18.68
N GLU A 158 -21.74 10.91 19.61
CA GLU A 158 -21.00 10.58 20.82
C GLU A 158 -20.22 9.28 20.61
N ALA A 159 -19.16 9.09 21.42
CA ALA A 159 -18.42 7.83 21.41
C ALA A 159 -19.33 6.65 21.76
N THR A 160 -19.05 5.48 21.17
CA THR A 160 -19.77 4.23 21.45
C THR A 160 -19.72 3.94 22.95
N SER A 161 -20.89 3.80 23.58
CA SER A 161 -21.00 3.62 25.03
C SER A 161 -20.41 2.27 25.46
N LYS A 162 -20.06 2.14 26.75
CA LYS A 162 -19.53 0.87 27.29
C LYS A 162 -20.50 -0.30 27.09
N ASP A 163 -21.80 -0.06 27.20
CA ASP A 163 -22.82 -1.10 27.01
C ASP A 163 -22.94 -1.52 25.54
N GLN A 164 -22.88 -0.56 24.61
CA GLN A 164 -22.82 -0.84 23.18
C GLN A 164 -21.55 -1.62 22.83
N LEU A 165 -20.38 -1.20 23.34
CA LEU A 165 -19.12 -1.92 23.13
C LEU A 165 -19.16 -3.35 23.66
N LYS A 166 -19.77 -3.58 24.84
CA LYS A 166 -19.92 -4.93 25.40
C LYS A 166 -20.66 -5.87 24.45
N GLN A 167 -21.76 -5.40 23.84
CA GLN A 167 -22.50 -6.18 22.84
C GLN A 167 -21.65 -6.51 21.61
N LEU A 168 -20.84 -5.55 21.14
CA LEU A 168 -19.92 -5.75 20.01
C LEU A 168 -18.81 -6.76 20.37
N PHE A 169 -18.25 -6.70 21.58
CA PHE A 169 -17.23 -7.64 22.06
C PHE A 169 -17.74 -9.08 22.20
N ASP A 170 -19.01 -9.26 22.54
CA ASP A 170 -19.59 -10.60 22.64
C ASP A 170 -19.89 -11.18 21.25
N ARG A 171 -20.28 -10.32 20.28
CA ARG A 171 -20.46 -10.72 18.87
C ARG A 171 -19.15 -11.07 18.17
N SER A 172 -18.04 -10.40 18.49
CA SER A 172 -16.74 -10.69 17.86
C SER A 172 -16.15 -12.04 18.27
N LYS A 173 -16.60 -12.63 19.39
CA LYS A 173 -16.13 -13.94 19.87
C LYS A 173 -16.86 -15.13 19.26
N THR A 174 -18.00 -14.90 18.61
CA THR A 174 -18.89 -15.95 18.08
C THR A 174 -18.78 -16.15 16.57
N GLN A 175 -17.82 -15.47 15.92
CA GLN A 175 -17.37 -15.71 14.54
C GLN A 175 -16.10 -16.56 14.53
#